data_AF-A0ABD0PHA8-F1
#
_entry.id   AF-A0ABD0PHA8-F1
#
_cell.length_a   1.000
_cell.length_b   1.000
_cell.length_c   1.000
_cell.angle_alpha   90.00
_cell.angle_beta   90.00
_cell.angle_gamma   90.00
#
_symmetry.space_group_name_H-M   'P 1'
#
loop_
_entity.id
_entity.type
_entity.pdbx_description
1 polymer ?
#
loop_
_entity_poly.entity_id
_entity_poly.type
_entity_poly.pdbx_seq_one_letter_code
_entity_poly.pdbx_strand_id
1 'polypeptide(L)'
;MSTTAWAPEAFACPICLDILKDPATLPCGHSYCLLCIQKHWDRSATKSSYECPQCRQHFNPRPVLARSNVLMEALEKLRLSSQDGPDSSSSSDQAESSVAPASQTGLYPALPSSSLQLCPLHQQVLELYCCDDKQCICDECGLVGHKGHQVVRPDEEQQKIQ
;
A
#
# COMPACT_ATOMS: atom_id res chain seq x y z
N MET A 1 -19.31 29.16 11.11
CA MET A 1 -18.44 28.19 11.80
C MET A 1 -17.92 27.23 10.75
N SER A 2 -16.67 27.38 10.35
CA SER A 2 -16.09 26.59 9.27
C SER A 2 -15.91 25.16 9.77
N THR A 3 -16.72 24.24 9.25
CA THR A 3 -16.42 22.81 9.30
C THR A 3 -15.11 22.62 8.57
N THR A 4 -14.00 22.46 9.28
CA THR A 4 -12.76 21.96 8.69
C THR A 4 -13.01 20.50 8.32
N ALA A 5 -13.66 20.30 7.19
CA ALA A 5 -13.68 19.02 6.51
C ALA A 5 -12.23 18.74 6.09
N TRP A 6 -11.66 17.68 6.69
CA TRP A 6 -10.63 16.80 6.13
C TRP A 6 -10.06 17.28 4.78
N ALA A 7 -8.81 17.76 4.78
CA ALA A 7 -8.07 18.13 3.57
C ALA A 7 -6.94 17.11 3.32
N PRO A 8 -7.23 15.95 2.71
CA PRO A 8 -6.21 14.97 2.29
C PRO A 8 -5.22 15.60 1.31
N GLU A 9 -5.60 16.69 0.65
CA GLU A 9 -4.74 17.51 -0.20
C GLU A 9 -3.56 18.12 0.55
N ALA A 10 -3.67 18.38 1.87
CA ALA A 10 -2.59 18.97 2.67
C ALA A 10 -1.39 18.03 2.83
N PHE A 11 -1.58 16.72 2.61
CA PHE A 11 -0.53 15.71 2.71
C PHE A 11 -0.41 14.86 1.44
N ALA A 12 -0.85 15.41 0.31
CA ALA A 12 -0.68 14.77 -0.98
C ALA A 12 0.75 14.97 -1.50
N CYS A 13 1.34 13.90 -2.02
CA CYS A 13 2.60 13.94 -2.74
C CYS A 13 2.39 14.61 -4.12
N PRO A 14 3.09 15.70 -4.44
CA PRO A 14 2.93 16.38 -5.73
C PRO A 14 3.39 15.57 -6.95
N ILE A 15 4.11 14.46 -6.75
CA ILE A 15 4.61 13.60 -7.83
C ILE A 15 3.62 12.49 -8.17
N CYS A 16 3.11 11.77 -7.17
CA CYS A 16 2.17 10.66 -7.38
C CYS A 16 0.71 11.02 -7.12
N LEU A 17 0.44 12.23 -6.60
CA LEU A 17 -0.89 12.77 -6.29
C LEU A 17 -1.69 11.94 -5.27
N ASP A 18 -1.00 11.08 -4.52
CA ASP A 18 -1.54 10.24 -3.45
C ASP A 18 -1.01 10.74 -2.10
N ILE A 19 -1.59 10.28 -1.00
CA ILE A 19 -1.12 10.55 0.37
C ILE A 19 0.36 10.16 0.47
N LEU A 20 1.16 11.02 1.11
CA LEU A 20 2.59 10.80 1.31
C LEU A 20 2.88 9.44 1.98
N LYS A 21 3.68 8.62 1.31
CA LYS A 21 4.24 7.35 1.82
C LYS A 21 5.72 7.54 2.09
N ASP A 22 6.15 7.34 3.32
CA ASP A 22 7.50 7.65 3.79
C ASP A 22 7.93 9.07 3.36
N PRO A 23 7.29 10.14 3.87
CA PRO A 23 7.55 11.50 3.45
C PRO A 23 9.00 11.89 3.71
N ALA A 24 9.67 12.41 2.69
CA ALA A 24 10.95 13.09 2.78
C ALA A 24 10.76 14.58 2.51
N THR A 25 11.35 15.43 3.34
CA THR A 25 11.28 16.89 3.21
C THR A 25 12.60 17.43 2.68
N LEU A 26 12.54 18.18 1.57
CA LEU A 26 13.70 18.85 1.00
C LEU A 26 14.08 20.09 1.82
N PRO A 27 15.33 20.59 1.71
CA PRO A 27 15.74 21.83 2.41
C PRO A 27 14.89 23.06 2.06
N CYS A 28 14.20 23.04 0.92
CA CYS A 28 13.24 24.07 0.51
C CYS A 28 11.88 23.98 1.24
N GLY A 29 11.67 23.00 2.12
CA GLY A 29 10.43 22.79 2.87
C GLY A 29 9.37 21.93 2.17
N HIS A 30 9.56 21.57 0.91
CA HIS A 30 8.63 20.73 0.16
C HIS A 30 8.79 19.25 0.49
N SER A 31 7.68 18.53 0.60
CA SER A 31 7.64 17.12 0.99
C SER A 31 7.08 16.23 -0.11
N TYR A 32 7.68 15.06 -0.27
CA TYR A 32 7.34 14.05 -1.28
C TYR A 32 7.47 12.66 -0.67
N CYS A 33 6.88 11.64 -1.30
CA CYS A 33 7.24 10.25 -0.95
C CYS A 33 8.73 10.04 -1.25
N LEU A 34 9.45 9.38 -0.34
CA LEU A 34 10.89 9.12 -0.47
C LEU A 34 11.25 8.55 -1.86
N LEU A 35 10.52 7.51 -2.28
CA LEU A 35 10.72 6.85 -3.57
C LEU A 35 10.37 7.76 -4.77
N CYS A 36 9.38 8.64 -4.62
CA CYS A 36 8.95 9.52 -5.70
C CYS A 36 10.03 10.55 -6.04
N ILE A 37 10.59 11.21 -5.01
CA ILE A 37 11.65 12.21 -5.25
C ILE A 37 12.95 11.56 -5.68
N GLN A 38 13.28 10.38 -5.14
CA GLN A 38 14.45 9.61 -5.56
C GLN A 38 14.36 9.22 -7.03
N LYS A 39 13.24 8.62 -7.47
CA LYS A 39 13.00 8.26 -8.87
C LYS A 39 13.01 9.47 -9.81
N HIS A 40 12.50 10.62 -9.35
CA HIS A 40 12.54 11.86 -10.13
C HIS A 40 13.97 12.31 -10.44
N TRP A 41 14.86 12.31 -9.43
CA TRP A 41 16.27 12.65 -9.63
C TRP A 41 17.04 11.60 -10.42
N ASP A 42 16.79 10.31 -10.17
CA ASP A 42 17.50 9.21 -10.84
C ASP A 42 17.14 9.12 -12.34
N ARG A 43 15.91 9.53 -12.73
CA ARG A 43 15.52 9.66 -14.15
C ARG A 43 16.31 10.73 -14.89
N SER A 44 16.81 11.75 -14.18
CA SER A 44 17.61 12.84 -14.74
C SER A 44 19.12 12.56 -14.65
N ALA A 45 19.54 11.31 -14.69
CA ALA A 45 20.95 10.88 -14.54
C ALA A 45 21.94 11.58 -15.51
N THR A 46 21.47 12.15 -16.61
CA THR A 46 22.30 12.90 -17.57
C THR A 46 22.59 14.35 -17.13
N LYS A 47 21.84 14.87 -16.16
CA LYS A 47 21.95 16.24 -15.66
C LYS A 47 22.26 16.15 -14.17
N SER A 48 23.43 16.63 -13.75
CA SER A 48 23.84 16.69 -12.34
C SER A 48 23.04 17.72 -11.52
N SER A 49 21.74 17.86 -11.78
CA SER A 49 20.87 18.86 -11.21
C SER A 49 19.81 18.17 -10.37
N TYR A 50 19.92 18.33 -9.04
CA TYR A 50 18.91 17.87 -8.10
C TYR A 50 17.95 19.02 -7.83
N GLU A 51 16.84 19.06 -8.56
CA GLU A 51 15.88 20.16 -8.49
C GLU A 51 14.62 19.73 -7.70
N CYS A 52 14.06 20.66 -6.93
CA CYS A 52 12.75 20.49 -6.32
C CYS A 52 11.65 20.54 -7.41
N PRO A 53 10.77 19.52 -7.54
CA PRO A 53 9.69 19.52 -8.53
C PRO A 53 8.71 20.70 -8.43
N GLN A 54 8.49 21.23 -7.22
CA GLN A 54 7.53 22.31 -6.98
C GLN A 54 8.13 23.71 -7.19
N CYS A 55 9.27 24.01 -6.56
CA CYS A 55 9.85 25.36 -6.57
C CYS A 55 11.09 25.51 -7.45
N ARG A 56 11.58 24.41 -8.06
CA ARG A 56 12.79 24.37 -8.90
C ARG A 56 14.06 24.85 -8.18
N GLN A 57 14.06 24.86 -6.85
CA GLN A 57 15.30 25.10 -6.10
C GLN A 57 16.29 23.99 -6.41
N HIS A 58 17.53 24.38 -6.71
CA HIS A 58 18.61 23.48 -7.08
C HIS A 58 19.40 23.11 -5.83
N PHE A 59 19.79 21.85 -5.71
CA PHE A 59 20.64 21.34 -4.64
C PHE A 59 21.91 20.74 -5.24
N ASN A 60 23.06 21.20 -4.77
CA ASN A 60 24.37 20.66 -5.15
C ASN A 60 25.29 20.74 -3.93
N PRO A 61 25.74 19.61 -3.34
CA PRO A 61 25.57 18.21 -3.76
C PRO A 61 24.15 17.65 -3.57
N ARG A 62 23.92 16.38 -3.97
CA ARG A 62 22.64 15.67 -3.74
C ARG A 62 22.29 15.73 -2.25
N PRO A 63 21.13 16.27 -1.87
CA PRO A 63 20.73 16.31 -0.47
C PRO A 63 20.41 14.89 0.01
N VAL A 64 20.76 14.61 1.26
CA VAL A 64 20.42 13.33 1.91
C VAL A 64 18.92 13.31 2.16
N LEU A 65 18.24 12.30 1.61
CA LEU A 65 16.82 12.08 1.84
C LEU A 65 16.65 11.18 3.06
N ALA A 66 15.97 11.69 4.08
CA ALA A 66 15.58 10.91 5.26
C ALA A 66 14.06 10.99 5.42
N ARG A 67 13.47 9.92 5.96
CA ARG A 67 12.05 9.90 6.32
C ARG A 67 11.77 10.90 7.44
N SER A 68 10.69 11.65 7.33
CA SER A 68 10.23 12.59 8.33
C SER A 68 9.23 11.91 9.26
N ASN A 69 9.68 11.54 10.47
CA ASN A 69 8.81 10.90 11.47
C ASN A 69 7.67 11.84 11.92
N VAL A 70 7.91 13.15 11.93
CA VAL A 70 6.89 14.16 12.31
C VAL A 70 5.74 14.17 11.31
N LEU A 71 6.04 14.09 10.01
CA LEU A 71 4.99 14.04 8.98
C LEU A 71 4.24 12.71 9.00
N MET A 72 4.93 11.61 9.29
CA MET A 72 4.29 10.30 9.51
C MET A 72 3.32 10.34 10.68
N GLU A 73 3.74 10.85 11.84
CA GLU A 73 2.89 10.94 13.02
C GLU A 73 1.68 11.88 12.79
N ALA A 74 1.87 12.97 12.06
CA ALA A 74 0.77 13.86 11.68
C ALA A 74 -0.24 13.15 10.77
N LEU A 75 0.23 12.40 9.77
CA LEU A 75 -0.61 11.57 8.89
C LEU A 75 -1.41 10.51 9.67
N GLU A 76 -0.78 9.86 10.64
CA GLU A 76 -1.42 8.85 11.50
C GLU A 76 -2.51 9.47 12.39
N LYS A 77 -2.22 10.60 13.03
CA LYS A 77 -3.19 11.33 13.86
C LYS A 77 -4.42 11.80 13.06
N LEU A 78 -4.23 12.15 11.80
CA LEU A 78 -5.33 12.49 10.90
C LEU A 78 -6.17 11.28 10.53
N ARG A 79 -5.55 10.10 10.40
CA ARG A 79 -6.29 8.83 10.18
C ARG A 79 -7.12 8.44 11.41
N LEU A 80 -6.63 8.69 12.61
CA LEU A 80 -7.26 8.29 13.88
C LEU A 80 -8.35 9.27 14.35
N SER A 81 -8.24 10.56 14.04
CA SER A 81 -9.27 11.57 14.38
C SER A 81 -10.59 11.42 13.60
N SER A 82 -10.67 10.46 12.67
CA SER A 82 -11.92 10.06 12.00
C SER A 82 -12.63 8.86 12.67
N GLN A 83 -12.12 8.36 13.82
CA GLN A 83 -12.66 7.21 14.55
C GLN A 83 -12.81 7.51 16.05
N ASP A 84 -13.74 8.40 16.42
CA ASP A 84 -14.22 8.53 17.80
C ASP A 84 -15.77 8.47 17.79
N GLY A 85 -16.30 7.28 18.09
CA GLY A 85 -17.69 7.03 18.46
C GLY A 85 -17.70 6.02 19.61
N PRO A 86 -18.52 6.19 20.65
CA PRO A 86 -18.41 5.39 21.87
C PRO A 86 -19.17 4.05 21.78
N ASP A 87 -18.77 3.15 22.69
CA ASP A 87 -19.48 1.98 23.21
C ASP A 87 -19.41 0.65 22.43
N SER A 88 -18.57 -0.27 22.92
CA SER A 88 -19.01 -1.26 23.91
C SER A 88 -18.00 -2.41 24.06
N SER A 89 -17.49 -2.53 25.27
CA SER A 89 -16.89 -3.72 25.86
C SER A 89 -17.78 -4.96 25.75
N SER A 90 -17.19 -6.12 25.45
CA SER A 90 -17.58 -7.42 26.02
C SER A 90 -16.45 -8.44 25.87
N SER A 91 -16.34 -9.28 26.89
CA SER A 91 -15.18 -10.03 27.34
C SER A 91 -15.20 -11.50 26.90
N SER A 92 -14.00 -12.08 26.81
CA SER A 92 -13.60 -13.42 27.28
C SER A 92 -14.02 -14.73 26.55
N ASP A 93 -12.99 -15.59 26.46
CA ASP A 93 -12.93 -17.06 26.59
C ASP A 93 -13.18 -18.02 25.40
N GLN A 94 -12.04 -18.54 24.89
CA GLN A 94 -11.58 -19.95 24.81
C GLN A 94 -12.48 -21.09 24.24
N ALA A 95 -11.84 -21.80 23.30
CA ALA A 95 -11.80 -23.27 23.11
C ALA A 95 -12.83 -24.01 22.21
N GLU A 96 -12.24 -24.62 21.16
CA GLU A 96 -12.40 -25.98 20.61
C GLU A 96 -13.80 -26.56 20.29
N SER A 97 -14.00 -26.99 19.03
CA SER A 97 -14.64 -28.28 18.75
C SER A 97 -14.22 -28.83 17.38
N SER A 98 -13.72 -30.06 17.40
CA SER A 98 -13.43 -30.91 16.24
C SER A 98 -14.70 -31.56 15.72
N VAL A 99 -14.94 -31.66 14.40
CA VAL A 99 -15.12 -32.94 13.65
C VAL A 99 -15.07 -32.70 12.11
N ALA A 100 -14.28 -33.49 11.38
CA ALA A 100 -14.37 -33.76 9.93
C ALA A 100 -15.39 -34.92 9.67
N PRO A 101 -15.73 -35.43 8.45
CA PRO A 101 -15.12 -35.30 7.11
C PRO A 101 -16.21 -34.95 6.03
N ALA A 102 -16.07 -34.96 4.70
CA ALA A 102 -15.14 -35.54 3.74
C ALA A 102 -15.30 -34.82 2.37
N SER A 103 -14.30 -35.02 1.51
CA SER A 103 -14.43 -35.11 0.05
C SER A 103 -14.78 -33.84 -0.74
N GLN A 104 -13.75 -33.15 -1.23
CA GLN A 104 -13.55 -32.99 -2.68
C GLN A 104 -12.15 -32.42 -2.96
N THR A 105 -11.47 -33.12 -3.85
CA THR A 105 -10.16 -32.83 -4.42
C THR A 105 -10.15 -31.46 -5.10
N GLY A 106 -9.42 -30.52 -4.52
CA GLY A 106 -8.94 -29.29 -5.13
C GLY A 106 -7.74 -28.84 -4.31
N LEU A 107 -6.59 -28.60 -4.94
CA LEU A 107 -5.34 -28.25 -4.25
C LEU A 107 -5.34 -26.81 -3.68
N TYR A 108 -6.50 -26.19 -3.48
CA TYR A 108 -6.64 -24.84 -2.95
C TYR A 108 -7.33 -24.85 -1.58
N PRO A 109 -6.79 -24.17 -0.56
CA PRO A 109 -7.54 -23.90 0.66
C PRO A 109 -8.74 -23.03 0.30
N ALA A 110 -9.95 -23.48 0.63
CA ALA A 110 -11.18 -22.74 0.40
C ALA A 110 -11.07 -21.32 0.99
N LEU A 111 -11.04 -20.30 0.12
CA LEU A 111 -11.15 -18.90 0.53
C LEU A 111 -12.51 -18.69 1.19
N PRO A 112 -12.58 -18.13 2.41
CA PRO A 112 -13.86 -17.84 3.06
C PRO A 112 -14.62 -16.78 2.26
N SER A 113 -15.88 -17.09 1.93
CA SER A 113 -16.79 -16.31 1.06
C SER A 113 -17.17 -14.91 1.56
N SER A 114 -16.40 -14.26 2.43
CA SER A 114 -16.77 -13.00 3.06
C SER A 114 -15.54 -12.16 3.45
N SER A 115 -14.72 -11.77 2.47
CA SER A 115 -14.04 -10.47 2.43
C SER A 115 -13.05 -10.46 1.26
N LEU A 116 -13.30 -9.64 0.23
CA LEU A 116 -12.31 -9.36 -0.81
C LEU A 116 -11.12 -8.66 -0.16
N GLN A 117 -10.09 -9.42 0.20
CA GLN A 117 -8.89 -8.87 0.81
C GLN A 117 -8.17 -8.01 -0.21
N LEU A 118 -7.94 -6.74 0.14
CA LEU A 118 -7.21 -5.79 -0.68
C LEU A 118 -5.71 -5.92 -0.41
N CYS A 119 -4.91 -5.82 -1.46
CA CYS A 119 -3.47 -5.76 -1.37
C CYS A 119 -3.07 -4.55 -0.52
N PRO A 120 -2.26 -4.71 0.54
CA PRO A 120 -1.84 -3.58 1.36
C PRO A 120 -0.93 -2.59 0.60
N LEU A 121 -0.29 -3.03 -0.49
CA LEU A 121 0.63 -2.23 -1.28
C LEU A 121 -0.08 -1.47 -2.42
N HIS A 122 -0.98 -2.15 -3.12
CA HIS A 122 -1.62 -1.64 -4.35
C HIS A 122 -3.11 -1.35 -4.17
N GLN A 123 -3.69 -1.73 -3.04
CA GLN A 123 -5.11 -1.56 -2.70
C GLN A 123 -6.07 -2.18 -3.71
N GLN A 124 -5.60 -3.17 -4.47
CA GLN A 124 -6.39 -3.98 -5.41
C GLN A 124 -6.79 -5.32 -4.80
N VAL A 125 -7.86 -5.92 -5.28
CA VAL A 125 -8.30 -7.24 -4.83
C VAL A 125 -7.19 -8.30 -5.04
N LEU A 126 -6.98 -9.12 -4.02
CA LEU A 126 -6.00 -10.22 -4.05
C LEU A 126 -6.62 -11.44 -4.76
N GLU A 127 -6.73 -11.36 -6.08
CA GLU A 127 -7.32 -12.40 -6.94
C GLU A 127 -6.29 -13.37 -7.54
N LEU A 128 -5.02 -13.27 -7.19
CA LEU A 128 -3.96 -14.15 -7.68
C LEU A 128 -3.33 -14.91 -6.54
N TYR A 129 -2.83 -16.13 -6.79
CA TYR A 129 -2.05 -16.88 -5.81
C TYR A 129 -0.68 -17.25 -6.36
N CYS A 130 0.37 -16.90 -5.61
CA CYS A 130 1.74 -17.31 -5.91
C CYS A 130 2.07 -18.62 -5.19
N CYS A 131 2.34 -19.69 -5.95
CA CYS A 131 2.66 -21.01 -5.40
C CYS A 131 4.03 -21.05 -4.71
N ASP A 132 5.00 -20.31 -5.22
CA ASP A 132 6.36 -20.25 -4.68
C ASP A 132 6.38 -19.56 -3.31
N ASP A 133 5.65 -18.45 -3.18
CA ASP A 133 5.60 -17.66 -1.94
C ASP A 133 4.44 -18.02 -1.02
N LYS A 134 3.57 -18.92 -1.48
CA LYS A 134 2.34 -19.38 -0.80
C LYS A 134 1.46 -18.22 -0.30
N GLN A 135 1.32 -17.19 -1.12
CA GLN A 135 0.66 -15.93 -0.75
C GLN A 135 -0.32 -15.48 -1.84
N CYS A 136 -1.45 -14.91 -1.40
CA CYS A 136 -2.38 -14.23 -2.29
C CYS A 136 -1.82 -12.85 -2.65
N ILE A 137 -1.77 -12.57 -3.94
CA ILE A 137 -1.21 -11.35 -4.51
C ILE A 137 -2.26 -10.69 -5.42
N CYS A 138 -2.06 -9.42 -5.78
CA CYS A 138 -2.87 -8.74 -6.79
C CYS A 138 -2.16 -8.74 -8.14
N ASP A 139 -2.84 -8.35 -9.21
CA ASP A 139 -2.27 -8.26 -10.57
C ASP A 139 -0.97 -7.45 -10.61
N GLU A 140 -0.90 -6.34 -9.87
CA GLU A 140 0.29 -5.48 -9.85
C GLU A 140 1.48 -6.14 -9.13
N CYS A 141 1.21 -6.89 -8.05
CA CYS A 141 2.23 -7.72 -7.40
C CYS A 141 2.74 -8.82 -8.33
N GLY A 142 1.86 -9.45 -9.11
CA GLY A 142 2.25 -10.49 -10.08
C GLY A 142 3.20 -9.98 -11.16
N LEU A 143 2.95 -8.78 -11.66
CA LEU A 143 3.73 -8.18 -12.74
C LEU A 143 5.10 -7.66 -12.30
N VAL A 144 5.20 -7.10 -11.09
CA VAL A 144 6.40 -6.39 -10.62
C VAL A 144 7.17 -7.17 -9.55
N GLY A 145 6.46 -7.78 -8.60
CA GLY A 145 7.05 -8.43 -7.42
C GLY A 145 7.32 -9.93 -7.61
N HIS A 146 6.41 -10.64 -8.26
CA HIS A 146 6.46 -12.10 -8.43
C HIS A 146 6.78 -12.51 -9.88
N LYS A 147 7.60 -11.70 -10.57
CA LYS A 147 7.98 -11.93 -11.96
C LYS A 147 8.87 -13.18 -12.07
N GLY A 148 8.30 -14.27 -12.59
CA GLY A 148 8.98 -15.56 -12.75
C GLY A 148 8.58 -16.61 -11.73
N HIS A 149 7.71 -16.28 -10.78
CA HIS A 149 7.06 -17.26 -9.91
C HIS A 149 5.80 -17.82 -10.56
N GLN A 150 5.39 -19.01 -10.13
CA GLN A 150 4.17 -19.64 -10.60
C GLN A 150 2.96 -18.99 -9.92
N VAL A 151 2.31 -18.09 -10.67
CA VAL A 151 1.11 -17.38 -10.25
C VAL A 151 -0.11 -17.98 -10.96
N VAL A 152 -1.16 -18.31 -10.21
CA VAL A 152 -2.42 -18.86 -10.71
C VAL A 152 -3.57 -17.90 -10.43
N ARG A 153 -4.50 -17.73 -11.39
CA ARG A 153 -5.79 -17.05 -11.17
C ARG A 153 -6.85 -18.12 -10.86
N PRO A 154 -7.72 -17.93 -9.87
CA PRO A 154 -8.81 -18.86 -9.58
C PRO A 154 -9.92 -18.86 -10.64
N ASP A 155 -10.10 -17.79 -11.43
CA ASP A 155 -11.17 -17.68 -12.44
C ASP A 155 -10.90 -18.43 -13.76
N GLU A 156 -9.64 -18.73 -14.11
CA GLU A 156 -9.31 -19.35 -15.40
C GLU A 156 -9.46 -20.88 -15.44
N GLU A 157 -9.84 -21.52 -14.33
CA GLU A 157 -10.12 -22.97 -14.29
C GLU A 157 -11.59 -23.32 -14.54
N GLN A 158 -12.50 -22.34 -14.62
CA GLN A 158 -13.93 -22.59 -14.79
C GLN A 158 -14.42 -22.57 -16.26
N GLN A 159 -13.52 -22.42 -17.24
CA GLN A 159 -13.86 -22.43 -18.67
C GLN A 159 -13.24 -23.59 -19.48
N LYS A 160 -12.89 -24.68 -18.80
CA LYS A 160 -12.53 -25.98 -19.43
C LYS A 160 -13.37 -27.16 -18.96
N ILE A 161 -14.49 -26.90 -18.27
CA ILE A 161 -15.52 -27.89 -18.01
C ILE A 161 -16.82 -27.42 -18.68
N GLN A 162 -16.86 -27.50 -20.00
CA GLN A 162 -18.09 -27.60 -20.77
C GLN A 162 -17.89 -28.53 -21.95
#